data_AF-A0A7W0GD89-F1
#
_entry.id   AF-A0A7W0GD89-F1
#
_cell.length_a   1.000
_cell.length_b   1.000
_cell.length_c   1.000
_cell.angle_alpha   90.00
_cell.angle_beta   90.00
_cell.angle_gamma   90.00
#
_symmetry.space_group_name_H-M   'P 1'
#
loop_
_entity.id
_entity.type
_entity.pdbx_description
1 polymer ?
#
loop_
_entity_poly.entity_id
_entity_poly.type
_entity_poly.pdbx_seq_one_letter_code
_entity_poly.pdbx_strand_id
1 'polypeptide(L)'
;MSSTSTTDVVDSAPSGDPVGRSLTTPRPRYGERVVLGLLWLCAGVSVATTIGIILVVFVEAFALFGIPGVSVVEFFTDTAWRPFTGPESEQFRLGVLPLLNSTLLITAIALGIAVPLGLATAIYLSEFARPRVRRTVKPFL
;
A
#
# COMPACT_ATOMS: atom_id res chain seq x y z
N MET A 1 44.27 -50.80 -29.57
CA MET A 1 43.63 -51.46 -28.41
C MET A 1 44.16 -50.75 -27.17
N SER A 2 43.38 -49.77 -26.70
CA SER A 2 42.60 -49.85 -25.45
C SER A 2 43.50 -49.55 -24.24
N SER A 3 43.56 -48.30 -23.78
CA SER A 3 42.66 -47.71 -22.76
C SER A 3 43.32 -47.78 -21.40
N THR A 4 43.05 -46.76 -20.56
CA THR A 4 43.09 -46.78 -19.08
C THR A 4 44.49 -46.90 -18.44
N SER A 5 44.96 -46.07 -17.51
CA SER A 5 44.37 -45.16 -16.53
C SER A 5 45.50 -44.20 -16.12
N THR A 6 45.31 -42.89 -16.03
CA THR A 6 44.68 -42.23 -14.87
C THR A 6 45.28 -42.75 -13.56
N THR A 7 46.34 -42.10 -13.07
CA THR A 7 46.53 -41.66 -11.66
C THR A 7 48.01 -41.35 -11.40
N ASP A 8 48.43 -40.12 -11.71
CA ASP A 8 49.56 -39.45 -11.05
C ASP A 8 49.23 -37.96 -11.01
N VAL A 9 48.18 -37.62 -10.26
CA VAL A 9 47.75 -36.24 -9.94
C VAL A 9 47.66 -36.08 -8.42
N VAL A 10 48.60 -36.68 -7.68
CA VAL A 10 48.69 -36.50 -6.23
C VAL A 10 50.15 -36.16 -5.89
N ASP A 11 50.61 -35.03 -6.41
CA ASP A 11 51.65 -34.27 -5.74
C ASP A 11 50.95 -33.22 -4.88
N SER A 12 50.98 -33.49 -3.58
CA SER A 12 50.29 -32.82 -2.50
C SER A 12 50.86 -31.41 -2.29
N ALA A 13 50.16 -30.43 -2.87
CA ALA A 13 50.29 -29.01 -2.58
C ALA A 13 50.01 -28.71 -1.09
N PRO A 14 50.58 -27.62 -0.53
CA PRO A 14 50.85 -27.47 0.89
C PRO A 14 49.59 -27.36 1.74
N SER A 15 49.60 -28.14 2.83
CA SER A 15 48.73 -28.00 4.00
C SER A 15 48.88 -26.61 4.63
N GLY A 16 47.80 -25.83 4.60
CA GLY A 16 47.68 -24.68 5.49
C GLY A 16 46.90 -23.50 4.92
N ASP A 17 45.58 -23.63 4.82
CA ASP A 17 44.69 -22.47 4.92
C ASP A 17 43.91 -22.56 6.25
N PRO A 18 44.45 -22.05 7.37
CA PRO A 18 43.71 -21.94 8.62
C PRO A 18 42.95 -20.60 8.59
N VAL A 19 41.96 -20.43 7.70
CA VAL A 19 41.19 -19.18 7.71
C VAL A 19 39.73 -19.45 7.46
N GLY A 20 39.04 -19.88 8.53
CA GLY A 20 37.64 -19.58 8.70
C GLY A 20 37.46 -18.06 8.62
N ARG A 21 37.05 -17.57 7.45
CA ARG A 21 36.65 -16.18 7.27
C ARG A 21 35.35 -15.99 8.04
N SER A 22 35.49 -15.59 9.30
CA SER A 22 34.43 -15.02 10.10
C SER A 22 33.94 -13.75 9.42
N LEU A 23 32.99 -13.93 8.50
CA LEU A 23 32.13 -12.87 8.01
C LEU A 23 31.19 -12.55 9.16
N THR A 24 31.56 -11.57 9.98
CA THR A 24 30.70 -10.56 10.61
C THR A 24 31.43 -10.06 11.85
N THR A 25 31.99 -8.86 11.78
CA THR A 25 32.24 -8.06 12.98
C THR A 25 31.06 -7.09 13.10
N PRO A 26 30.03 -7.37 13.92
CA PRO A 26 29.03 -6.37 14.22
C PRO A 26 29.70 -5.42 15.22
N ARG A 27 30.28 -4.34 14.70
CA ARG A 27 30.69 -3.22 15.54
C ARG A 27 29.41 -2.60 16.10
N PRO A 28 29.18 -2.60 17.43
CA PRO A 28 27.99 -1.97 18.00
C PRO A 28 28.16 -0.46 17.87
N ARG A 29 27.76 0.10 16.73
CA ARG A 29 27.64 1.54 16.57
C ARG A 29 26.41 1.94 17.37
N TYR A 30 26.56 2.88 18.31
CA TYR A 30 25.44 3.48 19.05
C TYR A 30 24.30 3.94 18.11
N GLY A 31 24.64 4.31 16.87
CA GLY A 31 23.68 4.61 15.81
C GLY A 31 22.71 3.46 15.46
N GLU A 32 23.11 2.20 15.58
CA GLU A 32 22.23 1.05 15.31
C GLU A 32 21.11 0.95 16.33
N ARG A 33 21.41 1.20 17.61
CA ARG A 33 20.39 1.23 18.68
C ARG A 33 19.44 2.42 18.53
N VAL A 34 19.95 3.58 18.12
CA VAL A 34 19.12 4.77 17.84
C VAL A 34 18.21 4.52 16.65
N VAL A 35 18.74 3.96 15.56
CA VAL A 35 17.95 3.62 14.36
C VAL A 35 16.91 2.55 14.67
N LEU A 36 17.26 1.48 15.39
CA LEU A 36 16.32 0.42 15.76
C LEU A 36 15.22 0.94 16.69
N GLY A 37 15.56 1.82 17.63
CA GLY A 37 14.58 2.50 18.49
C GLY A 37 13.65 3.42 17.70
N LEU A 38 14.18 4.19 16.75
CA LEU A 38 13.39 5.06 15.88
C LEU A 38 12.45 4.24 14.98
N LEU A 39 12.92 3.12 14.43
CA LEU A 39 12.10 2.21 13.63
C LEU A 39 10.98 1.59 14.47
N TRP A 40 11.25 1.20 15.71
CA TRP A 40 10.24 0.68 16.63
C TRP A 40 9.19 1.72 17.00
N LEU A 41 9.61 2.96 17.29
CA LEU A 41 8.70 4.07 17.56
C LEU A 41 7.86 4.41 16.32
N CYS A 42 8.49 4.47 15.15
CA CYS A 42 7.80 4.74 13.89
C CYS A 42 6.75 3.67 13.59
N ALA A 43 7.12 2.39 13.71
CA ALA A 43 6.18 1.27 13.54
C ALA A 43 5.05 1.32 14.58
N GLY A 44 5.37 1.61 15.84
CA GLY A 44 4.38 1.75 16.92
C GLY A 44 3.39 2.90 16.65
N VAL A 45 3.87 4.06 16.24
CA VAL A 45 3.03 5.22 15.87
C VAL A 45 2.15 4.90 14.67
N SER A 46 2.69 4.21 13.66
CA SER A 46 1.91 3.79 12.48
C SER A 46 0.73 2.90 12.87
N VAL A 47 0.99 1.84 13.64
CA VAL A 47 -0.06 0.92 14.11
C VAL A 47 -1.05 1.64 15.04
N ALA A 48 -0.56 2.47 15.96
CA ALA A 48 -1.42 3.26 16.85
C ALA A 48 -2.33 4.21 16.06
N THR A 49 -1.83 4.82 14.98
CA THR A 49 -2.62 5.67 14.10
C THR A 49 -3.70 4.87 13.37
N THR A 50 -3.36 3.67 12.86
CA THR A 50 -4.35 2.79 12.23
C THR A 50 -5.45 2.40 13.21
N ILE A 51 -5.11 2.03 14.44
CA ILE A 51 -6.08 1.71 15.49
C ILE A 51 -6.93 2.94 15.83
N GLY A 52 -6.31 4.12 15.95
CA GLY A 52 -6.99 5.38 16.20
C GLY A 52 -8.03 5.71 15.13
N ILE A 53 -7.68 5.57 13.85
CA ILE A 53 -8.62 5.75 12.73
C ILE A 53 -9.79 4.79 12.85
N ILE A 54 -9.53 3.50 13.10
CA ILE A 54 -10.59 2.49 13.23
C ILE A 54 -11.54 2.85 14.38
N LEU A 55 -11.01 3.25 15.53
CA LEU A 55 -11.84 3.62 16.69
C LEU A 55 -12.68 4.88 16.44
N VAL A 56 -12.10 5.92 15.83
CA VAL A 56 -12.82 7.15 15.48
C VAL A 56 -13.96 6.84 14.53
N VAL A 57 -13.68 6.10 13.44
CA VAL A 57 -14.70 5.69 12.46
C VAL A 57 -15.79 4.85 13.12
N PHE A 58 -15.44 3.97 14.06
CA PHE A 58 -16.41 3.15 14.77
C PHE A 58 -17.32 4.00 15.67
N VAL A 59 -16.75 4.87 16.50
CA VAL A 59 -17.54 5.74 17.40
C VAL A 59 -18.43 6.68 16.59
N GLU A 60 -17.91 7.29 15.53
CA GLU A 60 -18.71 8.11 14.62
C GLU A 60 -19.84 7.29 14.00
N ALA A 61 -19.55 6.09 13.47
CA ALA A 61 -20.56 5.20 12.91
C ALA A 61 -21.66 4.85 13.92
N PHE A 62 -21.32 4.55 15.17
CA PHE A 62 -22.31 4.30 16.23
C PHE A 62 -23.06 5.57 16.65
N ALA A 63 -22.40 6.73 16.67
CA ALA A 63 -23.06 8.01 16.95
C ALA A 63 -24.12 8.36 15.90
N LEU A 64 -23.95 7.92 14.64
CA LEU A 64 -24.99 8.04 13.59
C LEU A 64 -26.25 7.24 13.93
N PHE A 65 -26.11 6.10 14.62
CA PHE A 65 -27.23 5.23 15.03
C PHE A 65 -27.76 5.52 16.43
N GLY A 66 -27.00 6.22 17.28
CA GLY A 66 -27.36 6.53 18.67
C GLY A 66 -28.36 7.67 18.85
N ILE A 67 -28.79 8.33 17.77
CA ILE A 67 -29.73 9.44 17.79
C ILE A 67 -31.16 8.88 17.81
N PRO A 68 -31.99 9.19 18.82
CA PRO A 68 -33.35 8.68 18.95
C PRO A 68 -34.21 9.20 17.79
N GLY A 69 -34.38 8.39 16.74
CA GLY A 69 -35.20 8.74 15.58
C GLY A 69 -34.79 8.07 14.28
N VAL A 70 -33.54 7.62 14.11
CA VAL A 70 -33.08 7.01 12.85
C VAL A 70 -33.21 5.49 12.92
N SER A 71 -34.34 4.97 12.44
CA SER A 71 -34.45 3.53 12.17
C SER A 71 -33.46 3.13 11.06
N VAL A 72 -32.91 1.90 11.12
CA VAL A 72 -32.00 1.35 10.08
C VAL A 72 -32.61 1.53 8.69
N VAL A 73 -33.93 1.43 8.57
CA VAL A 73 -34.67 1.63 7.32
C VAL A 73 -34.60 3.08 6.84
N GLU A 74 -34.73 4.08 7.71
CA GLU A 74 -34.54 5.49 7.30
C GLU A 74 -33.09 5.76 6.91
N PHE A 75 -32.08 5.22 7.60
CA PHE A 75 -30.68 5.36 7.17
C PHE A 75 -30.44 4.84 5.73
N PHE A 76 -31.08 3.73 5.35
CA PHE A 76 -30.98 3.16 4.01
C PHE A 76 -31.93 3.81 2.97
N THR A 77 -33.05 4.39 3.37
CA THR A 77 -34.09 4.91 2.45
C THR A 77 -34.05 6.42 2.29
N ASP A 78 -33.38 7.15 3.20
CA ASP A 78 -33.32 8.60 3.15
C ASP A 78 -32.44 9.08 1.99
N THR A 79 -32.97 10.02 1.24
CA THR A 79 -32.37 10.56 0.00
C THR A 79 -31.78 11.95 0.21
N ALA A 80 -32.02 12.58 1.37
CA ALA A 80 -31.50 13.89 1.70
C ALA A 80 -30.35 13.80 2.72
N TRP A 81 -29.25 14.49 2.44
CA TRP A 81 -28.18 14.74 3.41
C TRP A 81 -28.36 16.16 3.96
N ARG A 82 -28.94 16.30 5.16
CA ARG A 82 -29.18 17.61 5.80
C ARG A 82 -28.69 17.61 7.25
N PRO A 83 -27.43 18.01 7.49
CA PRO A 83 -26.85 18.11 8.84
C PRO A 83 -27.22 19.41 9.58
N PHE A 84 -28.09 20.27 9.02
CA PHE A 84 -28.42 21.57 9.61
C PHE A 84 -29.47 21.43 10.73
N THR A 85 -29.01 21.60 11.97
CA THR A 85 -29.85 21.88 13.14
C THR A 85 -30.36 23.32 13.07
N GLY A 86 -31.37 23.56 12.23
CA GLY A 86 -32.15 24.81 12.25
C GLY A 86 -33.32 24.68 13.25
N PRO A 87 -33.76 25.77 13.92
CA PRO A 87 -34.86 25.74 14.91
C PRO A 87 -36.21 25.23 14.37
N GLU A 88 -36.34 25.09 13.05
CA GLU A 88 -37.59 24.78 12.33
C GLU A 88 -37.59 23.37 11.72
N SER A 89 -36.55 22.55 11.93
CA SER A 89 -36.45 21.23 11.28
C SER A 89 -35.85 20.16 12.19
N GLU A 90 -36.71 19.50 12.95
CA GLU A 90 -36.42 18.37 13.85
C GLU A 90 -36.00 17.06 13.15
N GLN A 91 -35.33 17.10 11.99
CA GLN A 91 -35.03 15.86 11.25
C GLN A 91 -33.58 15.87 10.78
N PHE A 92 -32.71 15.39 11.67
CA PHE A 92 -31.35 14.97 11.35
C PHE A 92 -31.43 13.73 10.44
N ARG A 93 -31.44 13.96 9.12
CA ARG A 93 -31.53 12.93 8.08
C ARG A 93 -30.16 12.72 7.47
N LEU A 94 -29.53 11.59 7.81
CA LEU A 94 -28.25 11.14 7.27
C LEU A 94 -28.44 9.84 6.51
N GLY A 95 -28.87 9.93 5.25
CA GLY A 95 -28.98 8.77 4.37
C GLY A 95 -27.64 8.29 3.81
N VAL A 96 -27.47 6.97 3.66
CA VAL A 96 -26.29 6.36 3.00
C VAL A 96 -26.35 6.44 1.47
N LEU A 97 -27.55 6.50 0.90
CA LEU A 97 -27.80 6.60 -0.54
C LEU A 97 -27.05 7.76 -1.24
N PRO A 98 -27.07 9.02 -0.74
CA PRO A 98 -26.32 10.10 -1.36
C PRO A 98 -24.81 9.89 -1.31
N LEU A 99 -24.27 9.27 -0.25
CA LEU A 99 -22.85 8.94 -0.15
C LEU A 99 -22.46 7.89 -1.19
N LEU A 100 -23.24 6.81 -1.30
CA LEU A 100 -23.01 5.78 -2.29
C LEU A 100 -23.09 6.35 -3.72
N ASN A 101 -24.11 7.14 -4.01
CA ASN A 101 -24.28 7.78 -5.32
C ASN A 101 -23.10 8.70 -5.64
N SER A 102 -22.59 9.45 -4.66
CA SER A 102 -21.41 10.29 -4.83
C SER A 102 -20.18 9.48 -5.21
N THR A 103 -19.89 8.36 -4.52
CA THR A 103 -18.75 7.50 -4.85
C THR A 103 -18.88 6.85 -6.23
N LEU A 104 -20.09 6.43 -6.60
CA LEU A 104 -20.38 5.81 -7.88
C LEU A 104 -20.24 6.81 -9.03
N LEU A 105 -20.77 8.03 -8.85
CA LEU A 105 -20.66 9.12 -9.81
C LEU A 105 -19.19 9.54 -10.02
N ILE A 106 -18.42 9.72 -8.93
CA ILE A 106 -16.99 10.06 -9.02
C ILE A 106 -16.22 8.95 -9.74
N THR A 107 -16.48 7.69 -9.39
CA THR A 107 -15.82 6.54 -10.03
C THR A 107 -16.19 6.43 -11.51
N ALA A 108 -17.46 6.68 -11.87
CA ALA A 108 -17.91 6.64 -13.26
C ALA A 108 -17.24 7.73 -14.10
N ILE A 109 -17.15 8.96 -13.59
CA ILE A 109 -16.43 10.05 -14.27
C ILE A 109 -14.94 9.73 -14.36
N ALA A 110 -14.34 9.23 -13.28
CA ALA A 110 -12.94 8.84 -13.25
C ALA A 110 -12.63 7.76 -14.30
N LEU A 111 -13.45 6.72 -14.43
CA LEU A 111 -13.33 5.72 -15.49
C LEU A 111 -13.53 6.32 -16.88
N GLY A 112 -14.50 7.23 -17.04
CA GLY A 112 -14.76 7.92 -18.30
C GLY A 112 -13.54 8.67 -18.83
N ILE A 113 -12.67 9.18 -17.95
CA ILE A 113 -11.43 9.87 -18.32
C ILE A 113 -10.23 8.91 -18.34
N ALA A 114 -10.11 8.02 -17.35
CA ALA A 114 -8.97 7.12 -17.20
C ALA A 114 -8.90 6.06 -18.31
N VAL A 115 -10.05 5.54 -18.77
CA VAL A 115 -10.12 4.53 -19.82
C VAL A 115 -9.61 5.05 -21.17
N PRO A 116 -10.13 6.16 -21.75
CA PRO A 116 -9.65 6.64 -23.04
C PRO A 116 -8.18 7.08 -22.98
N LEU A 117 -7.75 7.69 -21.88
CA LEU A 117 -6.37 8.17 -21.72
C LEU A 117 -5.39 7.00 -21.51
N GLY A 118 -5.78 6.00 -20.72
CA GLY A 118 -5.03 4.77 -20.51
C GLY A 118 -4.93 3.93 -21.78
N LEU A 119 -6.05 3.79 -22.51
CA LEU A 119 -6.07 3.06 -23.79
C LEU A 119 -5.26 3.77 -24.87
N ALA A 120 -5.36 5.10 -24.97
CA ALA A 120 -4.53 5.90 -25.88
C ALA A 120 -3.02 5.72 -25.57
N THR A 121 -2.66 5.72 -24.29
CA THR A 121 -1.27 5.48 -23.86
C THR A 121 -0.81 4.05 -24.19
N ALA A 122 -1.67 3.05 -23.96
CA ALA A 122 -1.36 1.65 -24.26
C ALA A 122 -1.19 1.40 -25.77
N ILE A 123 -2.08 1.98 -26.60
CA ILE A 123 -1.98 1.91 -28.07
C ILE A 123 -0.73 2.66 -28.54
N TYR A 124 -0.48 3.87 -28.04
CA TYR A 124 0.72 4.63 -28.40
C TYR A 124 2.00 3.87 -28.05
N LEU A 125 2.10 3.26 -26.87
CA LEU A 125 3.26 2.44 -26.53
C LEU A 125 3.35 1.18 -27.39
N SER A 126 2.24 0.54 -27.71
CA SER A 126 2.24 -0.70 -28.51
C SER A 126 2.60 -0.45 -29.99
N GLU A 127 2.15 0.68 -30.54
CA GLU A 127 2.33 1.07 -31.94
C GLU A 127 3.62 1.89 -32.16
N PHE A 128 3.95 2.78 -31.23
CA PHE A 128 5.10 3.71 -31.31
C PHE A 128 6.30 3.32 -30.43
N ALA A 129 6.35 2.11 -29.84
CA ALA A 129 7.59 1.56 -29.28
C ALA A 129 8.61 1.19 -30.36
N ARG A 130 8.97 2.15 -31.20
CA ARG A 130 10.29 2.21 -31.83
C ARG A 130 11.36 2.28 -30.71
N PRO A 131 12.59 1.77 -30.95
CA PRO A 131 13.65 1.58 -29.94
C PRO A 131 14.10 2.79 -29.11
N ARG A 132 13.59 4.00 -29.41
CA ARG A 132 13.98 5.27 -28.77
C ARG A 132 13.41 5.46 -27.35
N VAL A 133 12.28 4.84 -27.01
CA VAL A 133 11.69 4.92 -25.64
C VAL A 133 12.49 4.10 -24.62
N ARG A 134 13.15 3.01 -25.05
CA ARG A 134 14.02 2.18 -24.19
C ARG A 134 15.20 2.93 -23.55
N ARG A 135 15.64 4.06 -24.15
CA ARG A 135 16.78 4.84 -23.65
C ARG A 135 16.38 5.84 -22.56
N THR A 136 15.14 6.31 -22.56
CA THR A 136 14.61 7.28 -21.57
C THR A 136 14.01 6.60 -20.34
N VAL A 137 13.59 5.33 -20.44
CA VAL A 137 13.01 4.57 -19.31
C VAL A 137 14.08 3.89 -18.45
N LYS A 138 15.26 3.58 -19.02
CA LYS A 138 16.40 3.00 -18.28
C LYS A 138 16.89 3.78 -17.04
N PRO A 139 16.86 5.12 -16.97
CA PRO A 139 17.30 5.86 -15.78
C PRO A 139 16.21 6.02 -14.70
N PHE A 140 14.96 5.62 -14.98
CA PHE A 140 13.84 5.68 -14.03
C PHE A 140 13.47 4.30 -13.45
N LEU A 141 14.10 3.24 -13.93
CA LEU A 141 13.97 1.86 -13.45
C LEU A 141 15.28 1.44 -12.78
#